data_AF-A0A3M1YF41-F1
#
_entry.id   AF-A0A3M1YF41-F1
#
_cell.length_a   1.000
_cell.length_b   1.000
_cell.length_c   1.000
_cell.angle_alpha   90.00
_cell.angle_beta   90.00
_cell.angle_gamma   90.00
#
_symmetry.space_group_name_H-M   'P 1'
#
loop_
_entity.id
_entity.type
_entity.pdbx_description
1 polymer ?
#
loop_
_entity_poly.entity_id
_entity_poly.type
_entity_poly.pdbx_seq_one_letter_code
_entity_poly.pdbx_strand_id
1 'polypeptide(L)'
;MSQYIDLTYLHEISGGDAFIVKKTVEKFLESTPGILEKMTLHLQEEDYPELGKAAHKLKSSVAYMGIDSLRETILALEHSAKNQTNLAQVPGLVAEVHEVLQAAYGELRAAIAAL
;
A
#
# COMPACT_ATOMS: atom_id res chain seq x y z
N MET A 1 -18.08 9.77 -0.58
CA MET A 1 -17.14 9.62 -1.71
C MET A 1 -15.84 9.15 -1.11
N SER A 2 -15.22 8.13 -1.68
CA SER A 2 -13.89 7.68 -1.27
C SER A 2 -12.86 8.72 -1.72
N GLN A 3 -11.92 9.06 -0.85
CA GLN A 3 -10.86 10.03 -1.11
C GLN A 3 -9.53 9.35 -1.46
N TYR A 4 -9.32 8.10 -1.02
CA TYR A 4 -8.05 7.39 -1.13
C TYR A 4 -8.12 6.10 -1.93
N ILE A 5 -9.31 5.52 -2.12
CA ILE A 5 -9.48 4.25 -2.83
C ILE A 5 -10.36 4.38 -4.08
N ASP A 6 -10.06 3.57 -5.09
CA ASP A 6 -10.92 3.30 -6.24
C ASP A 6 -10.98 1.79 -6.50
N LEU A 7 -12.11 1.17 -6.16
CA LEU A 7 -12.32 -0.27 -6.34
C LEU A 7 -12.87 -0.63 -7.73
N THR A 8 -13.01 0.32 -8.66
CA THR A 8 -13.54 0.07 -10.01
C THR A 8 -12.77 -1.05 -10.70
N TYR A 9 -11.44 -0.97 -10.72
CA TYR A 9 -10.58 -2.00 -11.28
C TYR A 9 -10.77 -3.36 -10.60
N LEU A 10 -10.86 -3.38 -9.27
CA LEU A 10 -11.08 -4.61 -8.51
C LEU A 10 -12.44 -5.24 -8.84
N HIS A 11 -13.49 -4.43 -8.98
CA HIS A 11 -14.82 -4.89 -9.38
C HIS A 11 -14.81 -5.49 -10.79
N GLU A 12 -14.12 -4.85 -11.74
CA GLU A 12 -13.99 -5.33 -13.13
C GLU A 12 -13.30 -6.70 -13.18
N ILE A 13 -12.13 -6.85 -12.53
CA ILE A 13 -11.39 -8.11 -12.54
C ILE A 13 -12.09 -9.22 -11.73
N SER A 14 -12.97 -8.84 -10.80
CA SER A 14 -13.81 -9.78 -10.04
C SER A 14 -15.07 -10.20 -10.79
N GLY A 15 -15.32 -9.67 -12.00
CA GLY A 15 -16.55 -9.93 -12.74
C GLY A 15 -17.81 -9.39 -12.04
N GLY A 16 -17.65 -8.39 -11.17
CA GLY A 16 -18.73 -7.85 -10.33
C GLY A 16 -19.08 -8.73 -9.10
N ASP A 17 -18.36 -9.81 -8.84
CA ASP A 17 -18.62 -10.68 -7.69
C ASP A 17 -18.21 -10.02 -6.36
N ALA A 18 -19.22 -9.61 -5.58
CA ALA A 18 -19.03 -8.97 -4.28
C ALA A 18 -18.26 -9.83 -3.27
N PHE A 19 -18.35 -11.17 -3.34
CA PHE A 19 -17.61 -12.07 -2.47
C PHE A 19 -16.11 -12.03 -2.80
N ILE A 20 -15.75 -12.01 -4.09
CA ILE A 20 -14.35 -11.92 -4.53
C ILE A 20 -13.76 -10.55 -4.12
N VAL A 21 -14.50 -9.47 -4.35
CA VAL A 21 -14.09 -8.11 -3.94
C VAL A 21 -13.84 -8.06 -2.44
N LYS A 22 -14.82 -8.47 -1.62
CA LYS A 22 -14.72 -8.48 -0.16
C LYS A 22 -13.51 -9.27 0.32
N LYS A 23 -13.36 -10.51 -0.14
CA LYS A 23 -12.23 -11.38 0.26
C LYS A 23 -10.87 -10.79 -0.13
N THR A 24 -10.80 -10.08 -1.25
CA THR A 24 -9.55 -9.46 -1.71
C THR A 24 -9.19 -8.26 -0.86
N VAL A 25 -10.17 -7.42 -0.53
CA VAL A 25 -10.00 -6.28 0.38
C VAL A 25 -9.65 -6.75 1.80
N GLU A 26 -10.32 -7.78 2.33
CA GLU A 26 -10.00 -8.37 3.64
C GLU A 26 -8.55 -8.84 3.69
N LYS A 27 -8.09 -9.58 2.67
CA LYS A 27 -6.69 -10.03 2.58
C LYS A 27 -5.70 -8.86 2.51
N PHE A 28 -6.07 -7.78 1.81
CA PHE A 28 -5.26 -6.56 1.78
C PHE A 28 -5.15 -5.95 3.18
N LEU A 29 -6.27 -5.79 3.89
CA LEU A 29 -6.34 -5.25 5.25
C LEU A 29 -5.59 -6.10 6.28
N GLU A 30 -5.52 -7.43 6.09
CA GLU A 30 -4.77 -8.34 6.96
C GLU A 30 -3.26 -8.31 6.71
N SER A 31 -2.85 -8.23 5.44
CA SER A 31 -1.44 -8.42 5.06
C SER A 31 -0.61 -7.14 5.06
N THR A 32 -1.20 -6.01 4.65
CA THR A 32 -0.47 -4.75 4.47
C THR A 32 0.03 -4.10 5.77
N PRO A 33 -0.64 -4.22 6.93
CA PRO A 33 -0.06 -3.77 8.20
C PRO A 33 1.29 -4.43 8.52
N GLY A 34 1.43 -5.74 8.28
CA GLY A 34 2.70 -6.44 8.47
C GLY A 34 3.79 -6.06 7.47
N ILE A 35 3.41 -5.55 6.28
CA ILE A 35 4.37 -4.96 5.33
C ILE A 35 4.85 -3.61 5.86
N LEU A 36 3.94 -2.78 6.36
CA LEU A 36 4.25 -1.47 6.93
C LEU A 36 5.18 -1.57 8.15
N GLU A 37 4.92 -2.52 9.05
CA GLU A 37 5.80 -2.79 10.19
C GLU A 37 7.22 -3.15 9.75
N LYS A 38 7.35 -4.02 8.74
CA LYS A 38 8.66 -4.38 8.16
C LYS A 38 9.34 -3.18 7.52
N MET A 39 8.61 -2.32 6.82
CA MET A 39 9.18 -1.10 6.25
C MET A 39 9.76 -0.19 7.35
N THR A 40 9.04 -0.01 8.45
CA THR A 40 9.53 0.76 9.60
C THR A 40 10.76 0.12 10.23
N LEU A 41 10.76 -1.21 10.42
CA LEU A 41 11.90 -1.94 10.97
C LEU A 41 13.14 -1.80 10.09
N HIS A 42 13.03 -2.09 8.80
CA HIS A 42 14.13 -2.00 7.85
C HIS A 42 14.66 -0.56 7.72
N LEU A 43 13.80 0.44 7.86
CA LEU A 43 14.24 1.83 7.93
C LEU A 43 15.08 2.11 9.19
N GLN A 44 14.65 1.63 10.36
CA GLN A 44 15.39 1.80 11.62
C GLN A 44 16.73 1.08 11.63
N GLU A 45 16.82 -0.08 10.98
CA GLU A 45 18.03 -0.87 10.85
C GLU A 45 18.92 -0.43 9.67
N GLU A 46 18.50 0.58 8.91
CA GLU A 46 19.15 1.02 7.66
C GLU A 46 19.30 -0.11 6.61
N ASP A 47 18.45 -1.13 6.67
CA ASP A 47 18.37 -2.22 5.70
C ASP A 47 17.58 -1.80 4.45
N TYR A 48 18.16 -0.88 3.69
CA TYR A 48 17.57 -0.36 2.44
C TYR A 48 17.24 -1.44 1.40
N PRO A 49 18.05 -2.51 1.21
CA PRO A 49 17.68 -3.61 0.33
C PRO A 49 16.34 -4.28 0.71
N GLU A 50 16.12 -4.60 1.97
CA GLU A 50 14.85 -5.20 2.42
C GLU A 50 13.70 -4.19 2.44
N LEU A 51 13.97 -2.92 2.77
CA LEU A 51 13.00 -1.83 2.63
C LEU A 51 12.49 -1.70 1.19
N GLY A 52 13.38 -1.74 0.20
CA GLY A 52 13.02 -1.72 -1.22
C GLY A 52 12.15 -2.91 -1.62
N LYS A 53 12.45 -4.11 -1.10
CA LYS A 53 11.61 -5.31 -1.33
C LYS A 53 10.23 -5.18 -0.71
N ALA A 54 10.12 -4.59 0.49
CA ALA A 54 8.84 -4.33 1.13
C ALA A 54 8.00 -3.32 0.33
N ALA A 55 8.61 -2.22 -0.12
CA ALA A 55 7.98 -1.24 -1.00
C ALA A 55 7.49 -1.87 -2.31
N HIS A 56 8.29 -2.72 -2.95
CA HIS A 56 7.91 -3.44 -4.17
C HIS A 56 6.65 -4.31 -3.98
N LYS A 57 6.58 -5.05 -2.87
CA LYS A 57 5.40 -5.89 -2.53
C LYS A 57 4.16 -5.04 -2.29
N LEU A 58 4.34 -3.89 -1.65
CA LEU A 58 3.25 -2.96 -1.36
C LEU A 58 2.68 -2.35 -2.64
N LYS A 59 3.53 -2.01 -3.62
CA LYS A 59 3.15 -1.36 -4.88
C LYS A 59 1.99 -2.06 -5.59
N SER A 60 2.09 -3.36 -5.81
CA SER A 60 1.02 -4.11 -6.48
C SER A 60 -0.24 -4.20 -5.61
N SER A 61 -0.06 -4.34 -4.28
CA SER A 61 -1.17 -4.44 -3.34
C SER A 61 -2.04 -3.18 -3.37
N VAL A 62 -1.41 -1.99 -3.35
CA VAL A 62 -2.14 -0.71 -3.35
C VAL A 62 -2.78 -0.40 -4.70
N ALA A 63 -2.18 -0.88 -5.81
CA ALA A 63 -2.74 -0.73 -7.14
C ALA A 63 -4.06 -1.48 -7.30
N TYR A 64 -4.22 -2.66 -6.68
CA TYR A 64 -5.50 -3.38 -6.67
C TYR A 64 -6.61 -2.64 -5.93
N MET A 65 -6.25 -1.78 -4.97
CA MET A 65 -7.20 -0.98 -4.19
C MET A 65 -7.45 0.41 -4.79
N GLY A 66 -6.80 0.73 -5.92
CA GLY A 66 -6.89 2.03 -6.58
C GLY A 66 -6.31 3.19 -5.74
N ILE A 67 -5.30 2.92 -4.89
CA ILE A 67 -4.66 3.96 -4.08
C ILE A 67 -3.56 4.63 -4.91
N ASP A 68 -3.98 5.35 -5.95
CA ASP A 68 -3.07 5.95 -6.94
C ASP A 68 -2.18 7.05 -6.35
N SER A 69 -2.61 7.70 -5.27
CA SER A 69 -1.83 8.72 -4.56
C SER A 69 -0.49 8.20 -4.04
N LEU A 70 -0.38 6.89 -3.75
CA LEU A 70 0.87 6.27 -3.28
C LEU A 70 1.77 5.74 -4.40
N ARG A 71 1.32 5.76 -5.66
CA ARG A 71 2.07 5.14 -6.76
C ARG A 71 3.48 5.71 -6.89
N GLU A 72 3.58 7.03 -6.99
CA GLU A 72 4.86 7.72 -7.17
C GLU A 72 5.72 7.64 -5.89
N THR A 73 5.10 7.76 -4.71
CA THR A 73 5.77 7.67 -3.40
C THR A 73 6.42 6.30 -3.21
N ILE A 74 5.71 5.20 -3.52
CA ILE A 74 6.25 3.84 -3.42
C ILE A 74 7.34 3.60 -4.48
N LEU A 75 7.18 4.12 -5.70
CA LEU A 75 8.22 4.02 -6.74
C LEU A 75 9.51 4.75 -6.35
N ALA A 76 9.39 5.97 -5.82
CA ALA A 76 10.51 6.75 -5.33
C ALA A 76 11.20 6.05 -4.16
N LEU A 77 10.43 5.48 -3.24
CA LEU A 77 10.93 4.71 -2.10
C LEU A 77 11.68 3.46 -2.55
N GLU A 78 11.06 2.65 -3.42
CA GLU A 78 11.64 1.43 -3.99
C GLU A 78 12.97 1.76 -4.69
N HIS A 79 12.99 2.80 -5.53
CA HIS A 79 14.19 3.24 -6.25
C HIS A 79 15.29 3.73 -5.31
N SER A 80 14.96 4.61 -4.37
CA SER A 80 15.92 5.20 -3.43
C SER A 80 16.55 4.12 -2.56
N ALA A 81 15.74 3.20 -2.04
CA ALA A 81 16.20 2.11 -1.18
C ALA A 81 17.04 1.07 -1.96
N LYS A 82 16.59 0.65 -3.15
CA LYS A 82 17.31 -0.33 -3.97
C LYS A 82 18.66 0.16 -4.48
N ASN A 83 18.73 1.43 -4.89
CA ASN A 83 19.94 2.02 -5.45
C ASN A 83 20.80 2.75 -4.40
N GLN A 84 20.33 2.82 -3.15
CA GLN A 84 20.95 3.58 -2.07
C GLN A 84 21.23 5.05 -2.46
N THR A 85 20.27 5.67 -3.14
CA THR A 85 20.33 7.06 -3.58
C THR A 85 19.24 7.87 -2.89
N ASN A 86 19.46 9.16 -2.68
CA ASN A 86 18.48 10.05 -2.05
C ASN A 86 17.96 9.50 -0.69
N LEU A 87 18.83 8.91 0.12
CA LEU A 87 18.41 8.26 1.38
C LEU A 87 17.77 9.25 2.37
N ALA A 88 18.09 10.54 2.28
CA ALA A 88 17.51 11.58 3.12
C ALA A 88 15.98 11.73 3.00
N GLN A 89 15.38 11.38 1.85
CA GLN A 89 13.91 11.43 1.67
C GLN A 89 13.21 10.15 2.09
N VAL A 90 13.93 9.03 2.24
CA VAL A 90 13.36 7.71 2.51
C VAL A 90 12.47 7.70 3.77
N PRO A 91 12.86 8.30 4.92
CA PRO A 91 11.98 8.36 6.08
C PRO A 91 10.65 9.09 5.81
N GLY A 92 10.69 10.18 5.04
CA GLY A 92 9.50 10.94 4.65
C GLY A 92 8.56 10.13 3.75
N LEU A 93 9.12 9.42 2.77
CA LEU A 93 8.35 8.54 1.89
C LEU A 93 7.68 7.39 2.65
N VAL A 94 8.38 6.79 3.62
CA VAL A 94 7.79 5.75 4.49
C VAL A 94 6.66 6.34 5.33
N ALA A 95 6.85 7.52 5.92
CA ALA A 95 5.81 8.18 6.72
C ALA A 95 4.55 8.48 5.89
N GLU A 96 4.71 8.99 4.67
CA GLU A 96 3.59 9.27 3.75
C GLU A 96 2.83 7.99 3.38
N VAL A 97 3.55 6.90 3.09
CA VAL A 97 2.95 5.58 2.81
C VAL A 97 2.11 5.10 4.00
N HIS A 98 2.62 5.26 5.23
CA HIS A 98 1.89 4.91 6.44
C HIS A 98 0.62 5.74 6.60
N GLU A 99 0.71 7.07 6.47
CA GLU A 99 -0.41 7.99 6.65
C GLU A 99 -1.55 7.69 5.68
N VAL A 100 -1.24 7.58 4.38
CA VAL A 100 -2.25 7.32 3.36
C VAL A 100 -2.87 5.93 3.51
N LEU A 101 -2.08 4.91 3.87
CA LEU A 101 -2.65 3.58 4.09
C LEU A 101 -3.58 3.51 5.30
N GLN A 102 -3.27 4.21 6.38
CA GLN A 102 -4.18 4.28 7.53
C GLN A 102 -5.53 4.90 7.14
N ALA A 103 -5.53 5.96 6.34
CA ALA A 103 -6.74 6.56 5.81
C ALA A 103 -7.50 5.58 4.89
N ALA A 104 -6.79 4.95 3.94
CA ALA A 104 -7.35 3.98 3.02
C ALA A 104 -7.97 2.76 3.73
N TYR A 105 -7.38 2.29 4.82
CA TYR A 105 -7.96 1.19 5.61
C TYR A 105 -9.34 1.53 6.17
N GLY A 106 -9.57 2.78 6.57
CA GLY A 106 -10.87 3.26 7.00
C GLY A 106 -11.91 3.14 5.88
N GLU A 107 -11.56 3.62 4.68
CA GLU A 107 -12.45 3.58 3.52
C GLU A 107 -12.73 2.14 3.06
N LEU A 108 -11.71 1.27 3.03
CA LEU A 108 -11.85 -0.13 2.64
C LEU A 108 -12.79 -0.89 3.59
N ARG A 109 -12.64 -0.68 4.90
CA ARG A 109 -13.54 -1.30 5.91
C ARG A 109 -14.98 -0.84 5.73
N ALA A 110 -15.19 0.45 5.46
CA ALA A 110 -16.52 0.98 5.18
C ALA A 110 -17.10 0.40 3.88
N ALA A 111 -16.30 0.27 2.83
CA ALA A 111 -16.72 -0.28 1.54
C ALA A 111 -17.20 -1.73 1.67
N ILE A 112 -16.46 -2.60 2.34
CA ILE A 112 -16.85 -4.02 2.49
C ILE A 112 -17.96 -4.26 3.52
N ALA A 113 -18.22 -3.31 4.42
CA ALA A 113 -19.36 -3.38 5.32
C ALA A 113 -20.69 -3.09 4.61
N ALA A 114 -20.64 -2.47 3.42
CA ALA A 114 -21.79 -2.17 2.58
C ALA A 114 -22.08 -3.25 1.51
N LEU A 115 -21.21 -4.28 1.41
CA LEU A 115 -21.34 -5.45 0.52
C LEU A 115 -21.99 -6.64 1.25
#